data_AF-A0A4Q7DHJ8-F1
#
_entry.id   AF-A0A4Q7DHJ8-F1
#
_cell.length_a   1.000
_cell.length_b   1.000
_cell.length_c   1.000
_cell.angle_alpha   90.00
_cell.angle_beta   90.00
_cell.angle_gamma   90.00
#
_symmetry.space_group_name_H-M   'P 1'
#
loop_
_entity.id
_entity.type
_entity.pdbx_description
1 polymer ?
#
loop_
_entity_poly.entity_id
_entity_poly.type
_entity_poly.pdbx_seq_one_letter_code
_entity_poly.pdbx_strand_id
1 'polypeptide(L)'
;MLNDRYLGYDRAQTTTRLQTDARFNGHMAAVLAIDAMVMKAMNDDEFHDAWSDTKRDFQELIPSIISHAQTHERKEVFASLRPTFEAFLNHRHDTLRLAKDELINLEKRTSVRNVKAGINGIMHRVMHCDLGSIIFQMISMKDSIAFASSTRKNYRSFFVWKVIRQIHASKLNSQYIREHDERNVEALRTSVLVSRYVHRNFHNLFVNRQGLINDDDLMGRINISYTPIFAKALQGYLLMAAERYAEGLHSLEQAGATVNSEAEWRFTRAAGFGSRPCGFANIFDDVSGRAYLEARVRDHADQEAQQQLNHAASSKFLGFDDISGRAYLEERVRDHNDQNAQQQLYQTACFCQHNSTNLGFNALTGRAYLEERAGQDDQSAQQQLNHAASSKFLGFDDVSGRSYLEARASQGDQHAQQQLNQAAYFSQHNSNLGFNAVTGRAYLEERIKDHADQSAQRQINWAASSKQLGFNDVTGRAYLDERIGDYNDQNAQEALNCAILTGSLGFNDVTGRAYLEERARNGDQHAQTRLNQAASKHIFLRDPHGNMYIQWSSLGFDDASGDAYLEERAKLGDQDAQHRLSGEARECPFTSSNPSAALFFYFYNAVTGFVSEDHTNQH
;
A
#
# COMPACT_ATOMS: atom_id res chain seq x y z
N MET A 1 -9.78 31.24 -4.89
CA MET A 1 -10.27 30.83 -6.23
C MET A 1 -10.20 31.93 -7.31
N LEU A 2 -10.23 33.24 -6.99
CA LEU A 2 -9.97 34.33 -7.95
C LEU A 2 -8.47 34.72 -8.07
N ASN A 3 -7.64 34.47 -7.04
CA ASN A 3 -6.19 34.72 -7.10
C ASN A 3 -5.45 33.77 -8.07
N ASP A 4 -5.79 32.48 -8.07
CA ASP A 4 -5.05 31.47 -8.85
C ASP A 4 -5.33 31.50 -10.37
N ARG A 5 -6.47 32.07 -10.81
CA ARG A 5 -6.80 32.11 -12.25
C ARG A 5 -6.38 33.39 -12.96
N TYR A 6 -6.20 34.50 -12.26
CA TYR A 6 -6.00 35.81 -12.91
C TYR A 6 -4.67 36.50 -12.55
N LEU A 7 -4.01 36.11 -11.46
CA LEU A 7 -2.79 36.79 -10.97
C LEU A 7 -1.58 35.85 -10.80
N GLY A 8 -1.70 34.57 -11.18
CA GLY A 8 -0.55 33.66 -11.30
C GLY A 8 0.34 33.90 -12.52
N TYR A 9 0.06 34.95 -13.30
CA TYR A 9 0.87 35.35 -14.45
C TYR A 9 2.07 36.17 -13.99
N ASP A 10 3.23 35.93 -14.61
CA ASP A 10 4.40 36.80 -14.49
C ASP A 10 4.00 38.27 -14.68
N ARG A 11 4.63 39.20 -13.94
CA ARG A 11 4.40 40.65 -14.00
C ARG A 11 4.42 41.13 -15.46
N ALA A 12 5.33 40.60 -16.28
CA ALA A 12 5.41 40.92 -17.70
C ALA A 12 4.18 40.44 -18.52
N GLN A 13 3.66 39.25 -18.22
CA GLN A 13 2.47 38.70 -18.89
C GLN A 13 1.19 39.42 -18.46
N THR A 14 1.08 39.80 -17.19
CA THR A 14 -0.02 40.61 -16.67
C THR A 14 -0.02 41.99 -17.34
N THR A 15 1.13 42.66 -17.43
CA THR A 15 1.25 43.95 -18.13
C THR A 15 0.89 43.83 -19.61
N THR A 16 1.36 42.78 -20.30
CA THR A 16 1.04 42.56 -21.72
C THR A 16 -0.46 42.35 -21.92
N ARG A 17 -1.11 41.51 -21.10
CA ARG A 17 -2.56 41.29 -21.19
C ARG A 17 -3.38 42.53 -20.85
N LEU A 18 -2.93 43.33 -19.88
CA LEU A 18 -3.54 44.62 -19.56
C LEU A 18 -3.51 45.59 -20.74
N GLN A 19 -2.51 45.48 -21.62
CA GLN A 19 -2.39 46.34 -22.81
C GLN A 19 -3.16 45.82 -24.01
N THR A 20 -3.40 44.51 -24.11
CA THR A 20 -3.91 43.89 -25.35
C THR A 20 -5.32 43.29 -25.26
N ASP A 21 -5.88 43.05 -24.08
CA ASP A 21 -7.18 42.37 -23.91
C ASP A 21 -8.21 43.22 -23.15
N ALA A 22 -9.15 43.80 -23.91
CA ALA A 22 -10.21 44.64 -23.36
C ALA A 22 -11.19 43.90 -22.41
N ARG A 23 -11.43 42.61 -22.61
CA ARG A 23 -12.28 41.81 -21.70
C ARG A 23 -11.54 41.54 -20.39
N PHE A 24 -10.25 41.23 -20.46
CA PHE A 24 -9.42 41.06 -19.27
C PHE A 24 -9.38 42.35 -18.45
N ASN A 25 -9.23 43.50 -19.10
CA ASN A 25 -9.26 44.82 -18.45
C ASN A 25 -10.58 45.09 -17.72
N GLY A 26 -11.72 44.77 -18.34
CA GLY A 26 -13.03 44.94 -17.72
C GLY A 26 -13.22 44.12 -16.44
N HIS A 27 -12.78 42.85 -16.44
CA HIS A 27 -12.89 41.99 -15.26
C HIS A 27 -11.91 42.40 -14.15
N MET A 28 -10.67 42.75 -14.51
CA MET A 28 -9.68 43.18 -13.52
C MET A 28 -10.06 44.53 -12.88
N ALA A 29 -10.63 45.45 -13.67
CA ALA A 29 -11.18 46.70 -13.17
C ALA A 29 -12.32 46.48 -12.17
N ALA A 30 -13.23 45.53 -12.45
CA ALA A 30 -14.32 45.17 -11.54
C ALA A 30 -13.81 44.59 -10.21
N VAL A 31 -12.80 43.72 -10.26
CA VAL A 31 -12.19 43.12 -9.06
C VAL A 31 -11.51 44.19 -8.21
N LEU A 32 -10.72 45.08 -8.83
CA LEU A 32 -10.06 46.18 -8.12
C LEU A 32 -11.09 47.16 -7.53
N ALA A 33 -12.24 47.36 -8.18
CA ALA A 33 -13.28 48.25 -7.67
C ALA A 33 -13.89 47.70 -6.39
N ILE A 34 -14.22 46.42 -6.39
CA ILE A 34 -14.74 45.73 -5.20
C ILE A 34 -13.71 45.75 -4.07
N ASP A 35 -12.44 45.47 -4.38
CA ASP A 35 -11.36 45.45 -3.38
C ASP A 35 -11.14 46.83 -2.75
N ALA A 36 -11.04 47.89 -3.56
CA ALA A 36 -10.91 49.26 -3.07
C ALA A 36 -12.12 49.72 -2.24
N MET A 37 -13.33 49.32 -2.63
CA MET A 37 -14.55 49.63 -1.88
C MET A 37 -14.59 48.96 -0.51
N VAL A 38 -14.23 47.67 -0.44
CA VAL A 38 -14.18 46.92 0.81
C VAL A 38 -13.10 47.50 1.72
N MET A 39 -11.91 47.75 1.19
CA MET A 39 -10.81 48.32 1.96
C MET A 39 -11.11 49.74 2.45
N LYS A 40 -11.81 50.56 1.66
CA LYS A 40 -12.23 51.89 2.09
C LYS A 40 -13.29 51.82 3.18
N ALA A 41 -14.32 50.97 3.03
CA ALA A 41 -15.35 50.76 4.03
C ALA A 41 -14.83 50.19 5.36
N MET A 42 -13.72 49.45 5.34
CA MET A 42 -13.08 48.95 6.55
C MET A 42 -12.22 49.99 7.30
N ASN A 43 -11.79 51.05 6.61
CA ASN A 43 -10.80 51.99 7.14
C ASN A 43 -11.33 53.43 7.28
N ASP A 44 -12.56 53.69 6.83
CA ASP A 44 -13.20 55.00 6.82
C ASP A 44 -14.67 54.84 7.22
N ASP A 45 -14.95 55.05 8.51
CA ASP A 45 -16.28 54.88 9.10
C ASP A 45 -17.32 55.81 8.44
N GLU A 46 -16.91 57.00 7.98
CA GLU A 46 -17.79 57.94 7.29
C GLU A 46 -18.16 57.44 5.88
N PHE A 47 -17.22 56.80 5.19
CA PHE A 47 -17.50 56.10 3.93
C PHE A 47 -18.39 54.87 4.16
N HIS A 48 -18.17 54.11 5.22
CA HIS A 48 -19.01 52.96 5.57
C HIS A 48 -20.47 53.37 5.84
N ASP A 49 -20.66 54.43 6.62
CA ASP A 49 -21.98 55.00 6.92
C ASP A 49 -22.66 55.55 5.66
N ALA A 50 -21.92 56.28 4.81
CA ALA A 50 -22.43 56.78 3.54
C ALA A 50 -22.74 55.66 2.53
N TRP A 51 -21.97 54.58 2.54
CA TRP A 51 -22.15 53.42 1.68
C TRP A 51 -23.34 52.55 2.12
N SER A 52 -23.60 52.45 3.41
CA SER A 52 -24.72 51.67 3.96
C SER A 52 -26.07 52.40 3.81
N ASP A 53 -26.09 53.73 3.81
CA ASP A 53 -27.31 54.51 3.55
C ASP A 53 -27.81 54.32 2.10
N THR A 54 -29.09 53.97 1.95
CA THR A 54 -29.70 53.58 0.66
C THR A 54 -30.16 54.77 -0.20
N LYS A 55 -30.07 55.99 0.33
CA LYS A 55 -30.65 57.19 -0.29
C LYS A 55 -29.66 58.16 -0.91
N ARG A 56 -28.34 57.97 -0.78
CA ARG A 56 -27.34 58.84 -1.41
C ARG A 56 -27.04 58.44 -2.84
N ASP A 57 -26.81 59.44 -3.69
CA ASP A 57 -26.46 59.28 -5.09
C ASP A 57 -25.06 58.66 -5.23
N PHE A 58 -24.96 57.55 -5.97
CA PHE A 58 -23.67 56.86 -6.22
C PHE A 58 -22.63 57.79 -6.87
N GLN A 59 -23.08 58.88 -7.52
CA GLN A 59 -22.18 59.88 -8.10
C GLN A 59 -21.26 60.55 -7.07
N GLU A 60 -21.64 60.63 -5.78
CA GLU A 60 -20.80 61.20 -4.73
C GLU A 60 -19.78 60.19 -4.15
N LEU A 61 -20.06 58.89 -4.23
CA LEU A 61 -19.21 57.83 -3.68
C LEU A 61 -18.07 57.42 -4.63
N ILE A 62 -18.32 57.49 -5.94
CA ILE A 62 -17.35 57.09 -6.98
C ILE A 62 -16.00 57.84 -6.87
N PRO A 63 -15.96 59.18 -6.68
CA PRO A 63 -14.70 59.90 -6.49
C PRO A 63 -13.88 59.41 -5.28
N SER A 64 -14.55 59.03 -4.17
CA SER A 64 -13.89 58.52 -2.97
C SER A 64 -13.26 57.14 -3.19
N ILE A 65 -13.96 56.25 -3.90
CA ILE A 65 -13.47 54.92 -4.28
C ILE A 65 -12.25 55.03 -5.20
N ILE A 66 -12.32 55.92 -6.20
CA ILE A 66 -11.21 56.20 -7.12
C ILE A 66 -10.00 56.75 -6.35
N SER A 67 -10.23 57.70 -5.44
CA SER A 67 -9.17 58.28 -4.61
C SER A 67 -8.48 57.23 -3.73
N HIS A 68 -9.25 56.33 -3.10
CA HIS A 68 -8.67 55.28 -2.28
C HIS A 68 -7.88 54.26 -3.11
N ALA A 69 -8.41 53.84 -4.27
CA ALA A 69 -7.74 52.90 -5.16
C ALA A 69 -6.36 53.42 -5.64
N GLN A 70 -6.19 54.74 -5.77
CA GLN A 70 -4.91 55.38 -6.09
C GLN A 70 -3.86 55.24 -4.98
N THR A 71 -4.31 55.11 -3.72
CA THR A 71 -3.44 54.97 -2.55
C THR A 71 -3.04 53.53 -2.25
N HIS A 72 -3.61 52.55 -2.96
CA HIS A 72 -3.33 51.13 -2.75
C HIS A 72 -1.90 50.76 -3.19
N GLU A 73 -1.32 49.71 -2.59
CA GLU A 73 0.02 49.17 -2.91
C GLU A 73 0.22 48.80 -4.38
N ARG A 74 -0.86 48.78 -5.18
CA ARG A 74 -0.90 48.43 -6.61
C ARG A 74 -1.21 49.63 -7.51
N LYS A 75 -0.80 50.84 -7.11
CA LYS A 75 -1.03 52.11 -7.84
C LYS A 75 -0.68 52.07 -9.33
N GLU A 76 0.33 51.30 -9.73
CA GLU A 76 0.76 51.16 -11.14
C GLU A 76 -0.27 50.39 -11.98
N VAL A 77 -0.85 49.33 -11.42
CA VAL A 77 -1.90 48.53 -12.06
C VAL A 77 -3.18 49.35 -12.16
N PHE A 78 -3.53 50.06 -11.08
CA PHE A 78 -4.66 50.97 -11.07
C PHE A 78 -4.52 52.08 -12.12
N ALA A 79 -3.34 52.71 -12.25
CA ALA A 79 -3.10 53.75 -13.25
C ALA A 79 -3.35 53.25 -14.69
N SER A 80 -2.95 52.01 -15.00
CA SER A 80 -3.18 51.40 -16.31
C SER A 80 -4.65 51.04 -16.59
N LEU A 81 -5.43 50.78 -15.54
CA LEU A 81 -6.84 50.38 -15.63
C LEU A 81 -7.83 51.51 -15.36
N ARG A 82 -7.35 52.69 -14.97
CA ARG A 82 -8.17 53.82 -14.51
C ARG A 82 -9.32 54.16 -15.46
N PRO A 83 -9.13 54.26 -16.79
CA PRO A 83 -10.25 54.55 -17.70
C PRO A 83 -11.33 53.45 -17.70
N THR A 84 -10.92 52.18 -17.64
CA THR A 84 -11.83 51.03 -17.59
C THR A 84 -12.52 50.88 -16.23
N PHE A 85 -11.81 51.22 -15.16
CA PHE A 85 -12.31 51.25 -13.79
C PHE A 85 -13.36 52.35 -13.60
N GLU A 86 -13.07 53.57 -14.06
CA GLU A 86 -14.02 54.68 -14.04
C GLU A 86 -15.24 54.38 -14.92
N ALA A 87 -15.04 53.79 -16.10
CA ALA A 87 -16.16 53.35 -16.95
C ALA A 87 -17.02 52.27 -16.27
N PHE A 88 -16.40 51.30 -15.57
CA PHE A 88 -17.12 50.26 -14.84
C PHE A 88 -17.99 50.85 -13.71
N LEU A 89 -17.42 51.71 -12.87
CA LEU A 89 -18.14 52.36 -11.78
C LEU A 89 -19.31 53.23 -12.27
N ASN A 90 -19.14 53.91 -13.40
CA ASN A 90 -20.17 54.80 -13.97
C ASN A 90 -21.28 54.07 -14.76
N HIS A 91 -21.11 52.79 -15.16
CA HIS A 91 -22.06 52.11 -16.06
C HIS A 91 -22.66 50.81 -15.49
N ARG A 92 -22.19 50.31 -14.33
CA ARG A 92 -22.60 49.01 -13.78
C ARG A 92 -23.13 49.12 -12.34
N HIS A 93 -24.00 50.11 -12.10
CA HIS A 93 -24.62 50.36 -10.79
C HIS A 93 -25.37 49.14 -10.21
N ASP A 94 -26.02 48.32 -11.04
CA ASP A 94 -26.74 47.12 -10.57
C ASP A 94 -25.82 46.06 -9.96
N THR A 95 -24.59 45.93 -10.48
CA THR A 95 -23.60 44.98 -9.95
C THR A 95 -23.04 45.46 -8.61
N LEU A 96 -22.81 46.76 -8.46
CA LEU A 96 -22.38 47.36 -7.20
C LEU A 96 -23.49 47.29 -6.13
N ARG A 97 -24.75 47.44 -6.54
CA ARG A 97 -25.91 47.28 -5.68
C ARG A 97 -26.03 45.85 -5.13
N LEU A 98 -25.87 44.83 -5.99
CA LEU A 98 -25.90 43.43 -5.57
C LEU A 98 -24.78 43.06 -4.58
N ALA A 99 -23.57 43.60 -4.77
CA ALA A 99 -22.47 43.40 -3.83
C ALA A 99 -22.74 44.06 -2.46
N LYS A 100 -23.37 45.24 -2.46
CA LYS A 100 -23.81 45.94 -1.24
C LYS A 100 -24.90 45.14 -0.50
N ASP A 101 -25.92 44.65 -1.20
CA ASP A 101 -27.01 43.89 -0.60
C ASP A 101 -26.49 42.63 0.12
N GLU A 102 -25.47 41.99 -0.45
CA GLU A 102 -24.92 40.77 0.13
C GLU A 102 -23.97 41.00 1.32
N LEU A 103 -23.29 42.15 1.35
CA LEU A 103 -22.55 42.63 2.52
C LEU A 103 -23.50 42.99 3.68
N ILE A 104 -24.62 43.64 3.39
CA ILE A 104 -25.65 43.98 4.40
C ILE A 104 -26.30 42.70 4.95
N ASN A 105 -26.51 41.68 4.12
CA ASN A 105 -27.04 40.40 4.56
C ASN A 105 -26.06 39.62 5.46
N LEU A 106 -24.75 39.83 5.31
CA LEU A 106 -23.73 39.29 6.21
C LEU A 106 -23.75 39.99 7.57
N GLU A 107 -23.91 41.32 7.59
CA GLU A 107 -23.98 42.12 8.82
C GLU A 107 -25.19 41.75 9.69
N LYS A 108 -26.36 41.53 9.07
CA LYS A 108 -27.61 41.13 9.74
C LYS A 108 -27.56 39.76 10.43
N ARG A 109 -26.58 38.91 10.12
CA ARG A 109 -26.45 37.54 10.66
C ARG A 109 -25.70 37.46 12.00
N THR A 110 -25.34 38.58 12.61
CA THR A 110 -24.54 38.62 13.85
C THR A 110 -25.13 39.59 14.87
N SER A 111 -25.43 39.14 16.10
CA SER A 111 -26.11 39.98 17.12
C SER A 111 -25.15 40.86 17.94
N VAL A 112 -25.59 42.10 18.22
CA VAL A 112 -24.84 43.23 18.78
C VAL A 112 -24.26 43.00 20.19
N ARG A 113 -24.70 41.97 20.93
CA ARG A 113 -24.22 41.70 22.31
C ARG A 113 -22.86 40.96 22.36
N ASN A 114 -22.38 40.42 21.24
CA ASN A 114 -21.08 39.70 21.14
C ASN A 114 -19.88 40.58 20.76
N VAL A 115 -20.07 41.89 20.55
CA VAL A 115 -19.01 42.76 20.01
C VAL A 115 -17.96 43.13 21.06
N LYS A 116 -18.31 43.32 22.34
CA LYS A 116 -17.35 43.80 23.37
C LYS A 116 -16.43 42.72 23.96
N ALA A 117 -16.90 41.47 24.08
CA ALA A 117 -16.04 40.33 24.43
C ALA A 117 -15.25 39.80 23.21
N GLY A 118 -15.78 40.04 22.00
CA GLY A 118 -15.09 39.82 20.74
C GLY A 118 -13.83 40.66 20.61
N ILE A 119 -13.85 41.96 20.91
CA ILE A 119 -12.70 42.86 20.66
C ILE A 119 -11.40 42.43 21.41
N ASN A 120 -11.50 41.96 22.66
CA ASN A 120 -10.32 41.45 23.39
C ASN A 120 -9.86 40.05 22.93
N GLY A 121 -10.80 39.19 22.52
CA GLY A 121 -10.49 37.90 21.88
C GLY A 121 -10.02 38.03 20.42
N ILE A 122 -10.36 39.14 19.77
CA ILE A 122 -9.95 39.54 18.41
C ILE A 122 -8.55 40.16 18.48
N MET A 123 -8.17 40.97 19.46
CA MET A 123 -6.77 41.41 19.58
C MET A 123 -5.78 40.23 19.75
N HIS A 124 -6.17 39.19 20.50
CA HIS A 124 -5.36 37.98 20.64
C HIS A 124 -5.40 37.08 19.38
N ARG A 125 -6.51 37.08 18.61
CA ARG A 125 -6.63 36.32 17.36
C ARG A 125 -6.11 37.06 16.12
N VAL A 126 -6.12 38.38 16.09
CA VAL A 126 -5.59 39.25 15.02
C VAL A 126 -4.06 39.19 15.03
N MET A 127 -3.40 39.15 16.19
CA MET A 127 -1.96 38.86 16.22
C MET A 127 -1.61 37.44 15.75
N HIS A 128 -2.49 36.45 15.94
CA HIS A 128 -2.33 35.09 15.41
C HIS A 128 -2.65 35.00 13.91
N CYS A 129 -3.63 35.75 13.41
CA CYS A 129 -4.04 35.79 12.01
C CYS A 129 -3.11 36.65 11.15
N ASP A 130 -2.54 37.75 11.64
CA ASP A 130 -1.65 38.62 10.87
C ASP A 130 -0.27 37.98 10.68
N LEU A 131 0.32 37.36 11.71
CA LEU A 131 1.57 36.63 11.51
C LEU A 131 1.37 35.39 10.63
N GLY A 132 0.26 34.67 10.81
CA GLY A 132 -0.14 33.54 9.96
C GLY A 132 -0.35 33.98 8.51
N SER A 133 -1.06 35.08 8.28
CA SER A 133 -1.33 35.66 6.96
C SER A 133 -0.06 36.21 6.30
N ILE A 134 0.80 36.92 7.04
CA ILE A 134 2.10 37.39 6.53
C ILE A 134 2.99 36.21 6.11
N ILE A 135 3.06 35.15 6.92
CA ILE A 135 3.83 33.94 6.60
C ILE A 135 3.15 33.11 5.50
N PHE A 136 1.82 33.12 5.39
CA PHE A 136 1.06 32.44 4.32
C PHE A 136 1.16 33.19 2.99
N GLN A 137 1.25 34.53 3.02
CA GLN A 137 1.53 35.38 1.86
C GLN A 137 2.98 35.26 1.39
N MET A 138 3.89 34.80 2.26
CA MET A 138 5.23 34.35 1.85
C MET A 138 5.12 32.99 1.15
N ILE A 139 4.92 33.04 -0.17
CA ILE A 139 4.70 31.87 -1.03
C ILE A 139 5.84 30.83 -0.90
N SER A 140 7.06 31.28 -0.60
CA SER A 140 8.23 30.41 -0.49
C SER A 140 8.72 30.25 0.95
N MET A 141 8.96 29.00 1.35
CA MET A 141 9.57 28.65 2.64
C MET A 141 10.93 29.36 2.88
N LYS A 142 11.60 29.84 1.82
CA LYS A 142 12.84 30.63 1.92
C LYS A 142 12.60 31.95 2.61
N ASP A 143 11.55 32.64 2.21
CA ASP A 143 11.24 33.99 2.64
C ASP A 143 10.67 33.95 4.06
N SER A 144 9.85 32.94 4.35
CA SER A 144 9.37 32.64 5.72
C SER A 144 10.51 32.39 6.70
N ILE A 145 11.55 31.64 6.30
CA ILE A 145 12.75 31.39 7.12
C ILE A 145 13.60 32.64 7.31
N ALA A 146 13.78 33.45 6.26
CA ALA A 146 14.53 34.70 6.34
C ALA A 146 13.83 35.70 7.27
N PHE A 147 12.50 35.81 7.15
CA PHE A 147 11.66 36.58 8.04
C PHE A 147 11.80 36.11 9.49
N ALA A 148 11.64 34.82 9.75
CA ALA A 148 11.78 34.27 11.11
C ALA A 148 13.17 34.51 11.70
N SER A 149 14.22 34.39 10.89
CA SER A 149 15.59 34.62 11.32
C SER A 149 15.90 36.10 11.61
N SER A 150 15.12 37.03 11.05
CA SER A 150 15.22 38.48 11.31
C SER A 150 14.47 38.93 12.58
N THR A 151 13.58 38.08 13.12
CA THR A 151 12.86 38.39 14.35
C THR A 151 13.80 38.27 15.56
N ARG A 152 13.80 39.29 16.45
CA ARG A 152 14.65 39.29 17.66
C ARG A 152 14.38 38.05 18.52
N LYS A 153 15.43 37.49 19.14
CA LYS A 153 15.37 36.35 20.08
C LYS A 153 14.49 36.65 21.29
N ASN A 154 13.19 36.45 21.17
CA ASN A 154 12.23 36.53 22.26
C ASN A 154 11.14 35.46 22.06
N TYR A 155 10.19 35.36 22.99
CA TYR A 155 9.08 34.38 22.97
C TYR A 155 8.30 34.32 21.64
N ARG A 156 8.35 35.37 20.81
CA ARG A 156 7.70 35.42 19.49
C ARG A 156 8.37 34.52 18.47
N SER A 157 9.67 34.24 18.63
CA SER A 157 10.44 33.37 17.72
C SER A 157 9.87 31.95 17.66
N PHE A 158 9.49 31.36 18.81
CA PHE A 158 8.89 30.02 18.85
C PHE A 158 7.61 29.94 18.02
N PHE A 159 6.74 30.93 18.18
CA PHE A 159 5.46 30.99 17.48
C PHE A 159 5.66 31.13 15.97
N VAL A 160 6.58 31.99 15.53
CA VAL A 160 6.92 32.16 14.11
C VAL A 160 7.40 30.83 13.51
N TRP A 161 8.33 30.14 14.17
CA TRP A 161 8.83 28.84 13.71
C TRP A 161 7.76 27.74 13.72
N LYS A 162 6.82 27.77 14.66
CA LYS A 162 5.69 26.84 14.72
C LYS A 162 4.73 27.04 13.55
N VAL A 163 4.43 28.29 13.20
CA VAL A 163 3.58 28.63 12.05
C VAL A 163 4.26 28.20 10.74
N ILE A 164 5.55 28.48 10.59
CA ILE A 164 6.34 28.04 9.42
C ILE A 164 6.33 26.50 9.31
N ARG A 165 6.49 25.80 10.44
CA ARG A 165 6.37 24.35 10.49
C ARG A 165 4.99 23.88 10.05
N GLN A 166 3.91 24.48 10.54
CA GLN A 166 2.56 24.06 10.17
C GLN A 166 2.26 24.28 8.69
N ILE A 167 2.73 25.39 8.11
CA ILE A 167 2.48 25.74 6.71
C ILE A 167 3.38 24.95 5.76
N HIS A 168 4.70 24.95 6.00
CA HIS A 168 5.67 24.44 5.03
C HIS A 168 6.27 23.08 5.38
N ALA A 169 6.09 22.60 6.61
CA ALA A 169 6.58 21.30 7.07
C ALA A 169 5.50 20.59 7.89
N SER A 170 4.25 20.58 7.39
CA SER A 170 3.07 20.11 8.12
C SER A 170 3.19 18.66 8.60
N LYS A 171 4.02 17.84 7.94
CA LYS A 171 4.33 16.46 8.31
C LYS A 171 5.38 16.31 9.42
N LEU A 172 6.11 17.37 9.77
CA LEU A 172 7.10 17.37 10.84
C LEU A 172 6.38 17.34 12.21
N ASN A 173 6.45 16.24 12.94
CA ASN A 173 5.80 16.14 14.25
C ASN A 173 6.63 16.86 15.33
N SER A 174 6.23 18.08 15.67
CA SER A 174 6.87 18.91 16.71
C SER A 174 6.20 18.80 18.08
N GLN A 175 5.36 17.77 18.33
CA GLN A 175 4.55 17.69 19.56
C GLN A 175 5.36 17.55 20.86
N TYR A 176 6.62 17.16 20.76
CA TYR A 176 7.56 17.02 21.88
C TYR A 176 8.41 18.28 22.10
N ILE A 177 8.39 19.23 21.16
CA ILE A 177 9.02 20.54 21.32
C ILE A 177 7.94 21.47 21.86
N ARG A 178 7.86 21.56 23.19
CA ARG A 178 6.88 22.38 23.91
C ARG A 178 7.62 23.53 24.60
N GLU A 179 6.88 24.58 24.96
CA GLU A 179 7.40 25.74 25.71
C GLU A 179 8.24 26.73 24.86
N HIS A 180 8.48 27.92 25.43
CA HIS A 180 9.01 29.09 24.69
C HIS A 180 10.47 29.40 25.04
N ASP A 181 11.20 28.44 25.60
CA ASP A 181 12.61 28.63 25.91
C ASP A 181 13.49 28.63 24.64
N GLU A 182 14.69 29.20 24.76
CA GLU A 182 15.60 29.40 23.63
C GLU A 182 16.08 28.07 23.01
N ARG A 183 16.16 26.98 23.79
CA ARG A 183 16.57 25.66 23.30
C ARG A 183 15.48 25.05 22.42
N ASN A 184 14.22 25.16 22.84
CA ASN A 184 13.05 24.67 22.10
C ASN A 184 12.79 25.49 20.83
N VAL A 185 13.04 26.81 20.86
CA VAL A 185 13.04 27.65 19.65
C VAL A 185 14.08 27.15 18.65
N GLU A 186 15.32 26.91 19.10
CA GLU A 186 16.40 26.49 18.21
C GLU A 186 16.18 25.05 17.69
N ALA A 187 15.64 24.14 18.51
CA ALA A 187 15.27 22.80 18.09
C ALA A 187 14.17 22.80 17.01
N LEU A 188 13.11 23.61 17.20
CA LEU A 188 12.02 23.73 16.22
C LEU A 188 12.51 24.37 14.92
N ARG A 189 13.28 25.46 15.03
CA ARG A 189 13.93 26.13 13.90
C ARG A 189 14.76 25.15 13.10
N THR A 190 15.63 24.40 13.77
CA THR A 190 16.57 23.51 13.09
C THR A 190 15.85 22.31 12.47
N SER A 191 14.82 21.77 13.12
CA SER A 191 13.95 20.73 12.54
C SER A 191 13.23 21.17 11.27
N VAL A 192 12.74 22.41 11.21
CA VAL A 192 12.13 23.01 10.01
C VAL A 192 13.16 23.17 8.89
N LEU A 193 14.39 23.58 9.22
CA LEU A 193 15.48 23.74 8.26
C LEU A 193 15.94 22.38 7.69
N VAL A 194 16.07 21.35 8.53
CA VAL A 194 16.42 19.99 8.10
C VAL A 194 15.33 19.41 7.21
N SER A 195 14.05 19.53 7.59
CA SER A 195 12.91 19.07 6.77
C SER A 195 12.91 19.69 5.36
N ARG A 196 13.18 21.00 5.27
CA ARG A 196 13.32 21.71 4.00
C ARG A 196 14.48 21.19 3.16
N TYR A 197 15.64 21.01 3.80
CA TYR A 197 16.84 20.55 3.13
C TYR A 197 16.64 19.14 2.58
N VAL A 198 16.11 18.23 3.39
CA VAL A 198 15.80 16.85 3.01
C VAL A 198 14.78 16.82 1.87
N HIS A 199 13.70 17.61 1.94
CA HIS A 199 12.69 17.63 0.89
C HIS A 199 13.21 18.15 -0.45
N ARG A 200 14.00 19.23 -0.45
CA ARG A 200 14.57 19.81 -1.68
C ARG A 200 15.68 18.97 -2.28
N ASN A 201 16.46 18.32 -1.42
CA ASN A 201 17.61 17.55 -1.85
C ASN A 201 17.30 16.05 -1.88
N PHE A 202 16.06 15.58 -1.70
CA PHE A 202 15.77 14.15 -1.60
C PHE A 202 16.29 13.34 -2.80
N HIS A 203 16.16 13.89 -4.00
CA HIS A 203 16.72 13.28 -5.22
C HIS A 203 18.27 13.39 -5.27
N ASN A 204 18.82 14.55 -4.89
CA ASN A 204 20.27 14.78 -4.79
C ASN A 204 20.94 14.00 -3.65
N LEU A 205 20.18 13.61 -2.62
CA LEU A 205 20.58 12.82 -1.46
C LEU A 205 20.97 11.41 -1.88
N PHE A 206 20.29 10.88 -2.92
CA PHE A 206 20.63 9.60 -3.52
C PHE A 206 21.71 9.71 -4.61
N VAL A 207 21.75 10.83 -5.35
CA VAL A 207 22.69 11.02 -6.47
C VAL A 207 24.09 11.48 -6.01
N ASN A 208 24.18 12.30 -4.95
CA ASN A 208 25.42 12.95 -4.50
C ASN A 208 25.79 12.58 -3.06
N ARG A 209 25.61 11.30 -2.75
CA ARG A 209 25.78 10.65 -1.44
C ARG A 209 27.11 10.98 -0.72
N GLN A 210 28.21 11.11 -1.46
CA GLN A 210 29.52 11.46 -0.89
C GLN A 210 29.63 12.91 -0.40
N GLY A 211 28.92 13.85 -1.05
CA GLY A 211 28.94 15.26 -0.67
C GLY A 211 28.16 15.56 0.61
N LEU A 212 27.18 14.73 0.93
CA LEU A 212 26.32 14.88 2.11
C LEU A 212 26.93 14.37 3.41
N ILE A 213 27.70 13.28 3.33
CA ILE A 213 28.44 12.75 4.49
C ILE A 213 29.47 13.77 4.99
N ASN A 214 29.98 14.61 4.09
CA ASN A 214 30.98 15.63 4.35
C ASN A 214 30.39 17.05 4.49
N ASP A 215 29.05 17.18 4.52
CA ASP A 215 28.38 18.47 4.75
C ASP A 215 28.29 18.73 6.27
N ASP A 216 29.36 19.34 6.80
CA ASP A 216 29.52 19.63 8.22
C ASP A 216 28.37 20.50 8.78
N ASP A 217 27.78 21.38 7.97
CA ASP A 217 26.66 22.23 8.38
C ASP A 217 25.37 21.41 8.55
N LEU A 218 25.08 20.49 7.62
CA LEU A 218 23.94 19.59 7.74
C LEU A 218 24.08 18.64 8.93
N MET A 219 25.23 17.96 9.05
CA MET A 219 25.47 17.01 10.13
C MET A 219 25.51 17.70 11.50
N GLY A 220 26.06 18.92 11.57
CA GLY A 220 26.00 19.78 12.75
C GLY A 220 24.55 20.09 13.16
N ARG A 221 23.68 20.47 12.21
CA ARG A 221 22.26 20.77 12.47
C ARG A 221 21.46 19.54 12.91
N ILE A 222 21.75 18.36 12.34
CA ILE A 222 21.12 17.10 12.73
C ILE A 222 21.50 16.75 14.18
N ASN A 223 22.78 16.85 14.53
CA ASN A 223 23.28 16.60 15.88
C ASN A 223 22.70 17.54 16.96
N ILE A 224 22.37 18.79 16.58
CA ILE A 224 21.77 19.78 17.49
C ILE A 224 20.27 19.52 17.70
N SER A 225 19.56 19.05 16.67
CA SER A 225 18.08 18.99 16.67
C SER A 225 17.51 17.68 17.17
N TYR A 226 18.28 16.61 17.05
CA TYR A 226 17.84 15.25 17.31
C TYR A 226 18.72 14.60 18.36
N THR A 227 18.26 13.50 18.92
CA THR A 227 19.08 12.73 19.87
C THR A 227 20.37 12.28 19.16
N PRO A 228 21.51 12.20 19.89
CA PRO A 228 22.75 11.67 19.33
C PRO A 228 22.56 10.31 18.65
N ILE A 229 21.65 9.49 19.19
CA ILE A 229 21.22 8.21 18.64
C ILE A 229 20.62 8.37 17.23
N PHE A 230 19.66 9.26 17.04
CA PHE A 230 19.05 9.49 15.73
C PHE A 230 20.06 10.02 14.70
N ALA A 231 20.91 10.95 15.13
CA ALA A 231 21.94 11.50 14.26
C ALA A 231 22.93 10.43 13.80
N LYS A 232 23.32 9.52 14.70
CA LYS A 232 24.17 8.36 14.40
C LYS A 232 23.49 7.34 13.51
N ALA A 233 22.19 7.10 13.71
CA ALA A 233 21.40 6.25 12.84
C ALA A 233 21.39 6.81 11.41
N LEU A 234 20.96 8.07 11.24
CA LEU A 234 20.91 8.73 9.94
C LEU A 234 22.28 8.83 9.26
N GLN A 235 23.34 9.11 10.03
CA GLN A 235 24.72 9.07 9.54
C GLN A 235 25.09 7.69 9.00
N GLY A 236 24.72 6.61 9.72
CA GLY A 236 24.91 5.24 9.29
C GLY A 236 24.21 4.93 7.97
N TYR A 237 22.94 5.32 7.83
CA TYR A 237 22.18 5.18 6.57
C TYR A 237 22.85 5.90 5.40
N LEU A 238 23.33 7.13 5.60
CA LEU A 238 23.96 7.92 4.53
C LEU A 238 25.33 7.33 4.14
N LEU A 239 26.14 6.91 5.11
CA LEU A 239 27.42 6.22 4.88
C LEU A 239 27.23 4.92 4.09
N MET A 240 26.22 4.13 4.44
CA MET A 240 25.89 2.90 3.72
C MET A 240 25.39 3.16 2.30
N ALA A 241 24.53 4.17 2.11
CA ALA A 241 24.08 4.57 0.78
C ALA A 241 25.27 4.97 -0.13
N ALA A 242 26.34 5.50 0.46
CA ALA A 242 27.59 5.82 -0.21
C ALA A 242 28.60 4.66 -0.31
N GLU A 243 28.18 3.42 -0.08
CA GLU A 243 29.01 2.20 -0.18
C GLU A 243 30.16 2.14 0.85
N ARG A 244 30.11 2.96 1.91
CA ARG A 244 31.07 2.94 3.05
C ARG A 244 30.54 2.07 4.17
N TYR A 245 30.31 0.79 3.87
CA TYR A 245 29.54 -0.13 4.71
C TYR A 245 30.10 -0.31 6.13
N ALA A 246 31.42 -0.44 6.29
CA ALA A 246 32.04 -0.62 7.61
C ALA A 246 31.83 0.60 8.53
N GLU A 247 31.97 1.81 7.98
CA GLU A 247 31.76 3.06 8.72
C GLU A 247 30.28 3.31 9.01
N GLY A 248 29.41 2.94 8.05
CA GLY A 248 27.97 2.99 8.22
C GLY A 248 27.50 2.06 9.34
N LEU A 249 28.00 0.81 9.37
CA LEU A 249 27.67 -0.18 10.38
C LEU A 249 28.12 0.29 11.77
N HIS A 250 29.36 0.78 11.88
CA HIS A 250 29.87 1.35 13.12
C HIS A 250 29.02 2.54 13.63
N SER A 251 28.55 3.39 12.71
CA SER A 251 27.66 4.50 13.07
C SER A 251 26.27 4.04 13.52
N LEU A 252 25.74 2.94 12.96
CA LEU A 252 24.48 2.32 13.41
C LEU A 252 24.63 1.61 14.76
N GLU A 253 25.75 0.91 15.00
CA GLU A 253 26.07 0.29 16.29
C GLU A 253 26.15 1.34 17.40
N GLN A 254 26.75 2.50 17.11
CA GLN A 254 26.78 3.65 18.02
C GLN A 254 25.38 4.24 18.30
N ALA A 255 24.40 4.00 17.42
CA ALA A 255 23.00 4.41 17.63
C ALA A 255 22.23 3.44 18.56
N GLY A 256 22.75 2.23 18.82
CA GLY A 256 22.13 1.23 19.69
C GLY A 256 20.79 0.67 19.17
N ALA A 257 20.05 -0.02 20.04
CA ALA A 257 18.87 -0.85 19.75
C ALA A 257 17.60 -0.14 19.21
N THR A 258 17.72 1.06 18.64
CA THR A 258 16.62 1.79 18.01
C THR A 258 16.45 1.51 16.53
N VAL A 259 17.38 0.76 15.93
CA VAL A 259 17.18 0.16 14.61
C VAL A 259 16.33 -1.08 14.84
N ASN A 260 15.03 -1.00 14.54
CA ASN A 260 14.10 -2.15 14.54
C ASN A 260 14.77 -3.34 13.81
N SER A 261 14.62 -4.56 14.34
CA SER A 261 15.13 -5.81 13.75
C SER A 261 14.78 -5.99 12.27
N GLU A 262 13.69 -5.41 11.77
CA GLU A 262 13.31 -5.33 10.34
C GLU A 262 14.25 -4.43 9.55
N ALA A 263 14.70 -3.33 10.13
CA ALA A 263 15.66 -2.43 9.52
C ALA A 263 17.05 -3.08 9.56
N GLU A 264 17.47 -3.65 10.70
CA GLU A 264 18.68 -4.47 10.82
C GLU A 264 18.67 -5.64 9.82
N TRP A 265 17.56 -6.37 9.67
CA TRP A 265 17.37 -7.42 8.67
C TRP A 265 17.46 -6.90 7.24
N ARG A 266 16.84 -5.75 6.92
CA ARG A 266 16.99 -5.09 5.61
C ARG A 266 18.42 -4.59 5.38
N PHE A 267 19.18 -4.26 6.42
CA PHE A 267 20.59 -3.82 6.31
C PHE A 267 21.55 -4.99 6.19
N THR A 268 21.37 -6.08 6.94
CA THR A 268 22.10 -7.33 6.73
C THR A 268 21.81 -7.89 5.35
N ARG A 269 20.57 -7.74 4.85
CA ARG A 269 20.21 -8.06 3.48
C ARG A 269 20.76 -7.07 2.45
N ALA A 270 20.91 -5.78 2.74
CA ALA A 270 21.50 -4.83 1.79
C ALA A 270 23.04 -4.86 1.76
N ALA A 271 23.68 -5.12 2.90
CA ALA A 271 25.12 -5.34 3.07
C ALA A 271 25.54 -6.77 2.69
N GLY A 272 24.60 -7.72 2.72
CA GLY A 272 24.83 -9.13 2.38
C GLY A 272 24.29 -9.55 1.01
N PHE A 273 23.09 -9.15 0.57
CA PHE A 273 22.44 -9.69 -0.64
C PHE A 273 21.36 -8.75 -1.22
N GLY A 274 21.76 -7.88 -2.14
CA GLY A 274 20.82 -7.20 -3.03
C GLY A 274 20.02 -8.22 -3.86
N SER A 275 18.71 -8.11 -3.79
CA SER A 275 17.72 -8.92 -4.51
C SER A 275 17.93 -8.91 -6.03
N ARG A 276 18.74 -9.84 -6.53
CA ARG A 276 18.62 -10.55 -7.81
C ARG A 276 19.68 -11.67 -7.90
N PRO A 277 19.33 -12.91 -8.30
CA PRO A 277 20.27 -14.06 -8.29
C PRO A 277 21.35 -14.04 -9.38
N CYS A 278 21.52 -12.95 -10.15
CA CYS A 278 22.22 -13.01 -11.44
C CYS A 278 23.48 -12.14 -11.57
N GLY A 279 24.17 -11.78 -10.47
CA GLY A 279 25.35 -10.90 -10.63
C GLY A 279 26.43 -10.88 -9.56
N PHE A 280 26.52 -11.85 -8.65
CA PHE A 280 27.47 -11.79 -7.51
C PHE A 280 28.68 -12.75 -7.59
N ALA A 281 29.01 -13.29 -8.75
CA ALA A 281 30.14 -14.22 -8.89
C ALA A 281 31.54 -13.58 -8.79
N ASN A 282 31.70 -12.27 -8.49
CA ASN A 282 32.99 -11.59 -8.73
C ASN A 282 33.60 -10.78 -7.56
N ILE A 283 33.02 -10.73 -6.34
CA ILE A 283 33.54 -9.83 -5.28
C ILE A 283 34.33 -10.56 -4.18
N PHE A 284 34.13 -11.86 -3.99
CA PHE A 284 35.05 -12.70 -3.24
C PHE A 284 35.61 -13.74 -4.19
N ASP A 285 36.91 -14.02 -4.13
CA ASP A 285 37.39 -15.27 -4.71
C ASP A 285 36.60 -16.43 -4.05
N ASP A 286 36.34 -17.47 -4.83
CA ASP A 286 35.52 -18.61 -4.43
C ASP A 286 35.94 -19.23 -3.08
N VAL A 287 37.23 -19.17 -2.74
CA VAL A 287 37.82 -19.79 -1.55
C VAL A 287 37.65 -18.91 -0.31
N SER A 288 37.85 -17.60 -0.45
CA SER A 288 37.74 -16.62 0.63
C SER A 288 36.30 -16.49 1.14
N GLY A 289 35.32 -16.53 0.22
CA GLY A 289 33.90 -16.49 0.59
C GLY A 289 33.46 -17.73 1.36
N ARG A 290 33.90 -18.92 0.92
CA ARG A 290 33.64 -20.19 1.62
C ARG A 290 34.21 -20.20 3.03
N ALA A 291 35.50 -19.89 3.16
CA ALA A 291 36.19 -19.91 4.45
C ALA A 291 35.55 -18.94 5.47
N TYR A 292 35.08 -17.78 5.00
CA TYR A 292 34.35 -16.83 5.84
C TYR A 292 33.04 -17.41 6.38
N LEU A 293 32.21 -18.00 5.51
CA LEU A 293 30.96 -18.61 5.96
C LEU A 293 31.20 -19.82 6.87
N GLU A 294 32.20 -20.66 6.56
CA GLU A 294 32.59 -21.80 7.41
C GLU A 294 33.03 -21.34 8.80
N ALA A 295 33.79 -20.25 8.89
CA ALA A 295 34.18 -19.65 10.17
C ALA A 295 32.95 -19.17 10.97
N ARG A 296 31.97 -18.50 10.32
CA ARG A 296 30.73 -18.08 11.00
C ARG A 296 29.92 -19.25 11.54
N VAL A 297 29.76 -20.31 10.76
CA VAL A 297 29.05 -21.51 11.22
C VAL A 297 29.79 -22.13 12.41
N ARG A 298 31.10 -22.32 12.31
CA ARG A 298 31.90 -22.97 13.35
C ARG A 298 31.99 -22.14 14.63
N ASP A 299 32.25 -20.84 14.51
CA ASP A 299 32.63 -19.99 15.63
C ASP A 299 31.38 -19.33 16.28
N HIS A 300 30.26 -19.25 15.56
CA HIS A 300 29.05 -18.57 16.03
C HIS A 300 27.74 -19.37 15.90
N ALA A 301 27.77 -20.62 15.42
CA ALA A 301 26.58 -21.43 15.15
C ALA A 301 25.55 -20.71 14.26
N ASP A 302 26.05 -19.94 13.30
CA ASP A 302 25.26 -19.03 12.47
C ASP A 302 24.41 -19.80 11.45
N GLN A 303 23.10 -19.88 11.69
CA GLN A 303 22.18 -20.64 10.85
C GLN A 303 22.01 -20.04 9.45
N GLU A 304 22.14 -18.72 9.30
CA GLU A 304 22.03 -18.08 7.99
C GLU A 304 23.25 -18.36 7.14
N ALA A 305 24.46 -18.27 7.73
CA ALA A 305 25.69 -18.66 7.07
C ALA A 305 25.64 -20.15 6.65
N GLN A 306 25.05 -21.02 7.47
CA GLN A 306 24.84 -22.43 7.12
C GLN A 306 23.90 -22.60 5.92
N GLN A 307 22.77 -21.89 5.87
CA GLN A 307 21.86 -21.93 4.73
C GLN A 307 22.53 -21.43 3.45
N GLN A 308 23.36 -20.39 3.55
CA GLN A 308 24.13 -19.86 2.42
C GLN A 308 25.18 -20.87 1.93
N LEU A 309 25.88 -21.57 2.83
CA LEU A 309 26.80 -22.65 2.45
C LEU A 309 26.08 -23.82 1.79
N ASN A 310 24.94 -24.25 2.33
CA ASN A 310 24.13 -25.32 1.74
C ASN A 310 23.65 -24.92 0.33
N HIS A 311 23.21 -23.68 0.14
CA HIS A 311 22.82 -23.17 -1.17
C HIS A 311 24.00 -23.04 -2.15
N ALA A 312 25.16 -22.57 -1.67
CA ALA A 312 26.37 -22.48 -2.47
C ALA A 312 26.82 -23.88 -2.92
N ALA A 313 26.78 -24.87 -2.02
CA ALA A 313 27.08 -26.26 -2.34
C ALA A 313 26.15 -26.82 -3.42
N SER A 314 24.83 -26.59 -3.31
CA SER A 314 23.86 -27.08 -4.30
C SER A 314 23.88 -26.33 -5.64
N SER A 315 24.43 -25.12 -5.65
CA SER A 315 24.48 -24.25 -6.85
C SER A 315 25.87 -24.13 -7.46
N LYS A 316 26.85 -24.87 -6.95
CA LYS A 316 28.26 -24.87 -7.40
C LYS A 316 28.94 -23.50 -7.29
N PHE A 317 28.67 -22.78 -6.21
CA PHE A 317 29.35 -21.52 -5.87
C PHE A 317 30.41 -21.73 -4.79
N LEU A 318 31.26 -20.73 -4.54
CA LEU A 318 32.23 -20.75 -3.45
C LEU A 318 33.19 -21.95 -3.54
N GLY A 319 33.58 -22.30 -4.77
CA GLY A 319 34.53 -23.38 -5.05
C GLY A 319 33.95 -24.78 -4.88
N PHE A 320 32.64 -24.93 -4.67
CA PHE A 320 31.98 -26.23 -4.76
C PHE A 320 31.82 -26.65 -6.23
N ASP A 321 32.20 -27.89 -6.51
CA ASP A 321 31.84 -28.61 -7.72
C ASP A 321 30.74 -29.65 -7.43
N ASP A 322 30.36 -30.45 -8.43
CA ASP A 322 29.33 -31.48 -8.27
C ASP A 322 29.65 -32.50 -7.16
N ILE A 323 30.91 -32.88 -7.03
CA ILE A 323 31.34 -33.94 -6.10
C ILE A 323 31.46 -33.37 -4.69
N SER A 324 32.17 -32.26 -4.54
CA SER A 324 32.41 -31.59 -3.27
C SER A 324 31.15 -30.95 -2.70
N GLY A 325 30.28 -30.37 -3.54
CA GLY A 325 28.99 -29.83 -3.11
C GLY A 325 28.06 -30.92 -2.60
N ARG A 326 28.02 -32.08 -3.29
CA ARG A 326 27.21 -33.22 -2.87
C ARG A 326 27.74 -33.82 -1.56
N ALA A 327 29.05 -34.10 -1.50
CA ALA A 327 29.68 -34.66 -0.32
C ALA A 327 29.48 -33.76 0.91
N TYR A 328 29.60 -32.44 0.74
CA TYR A 328 29.31 -31.48 1.79
C TYR A 328 27.88 -31.59 2.30
N LEU A 329 26.88 -31.58 1.41
CA LEU A 329 25.49 -31.67 1.82
C LEU A 329 25.16 -33.03 2.46
N GLU A 330 25.70 -34.14 1.95
CA GLU A 330 25.49 -35.48 2.52
C GLU A 330 26.10 -35.58 3.92
N GLU A 331 27.29 -35.02 4.14
CA GLU A 331 27.92 -34.89 5.47
C GLU A 331 27.01 -34.10 6.43
N ARG A 332 26.47 -32.97 5.98
CA ARG A 332 25.57 -32.14 6.78
C ARG A 332 24.29 -32.87 7.20
N VAL A 333 23.69 -33.63 6.28
CA VAL A 333 22.52 -34.46 6.61
C VAL A 333 22.89 -35.56 7.60
N ARG A 334 23.98 -36.29 7.35
CA ARG A 334 24.38 -37.45 8.15
C ARG A 334 24.84 -37.05 9.57
N ASP A 335 25.68 -36.04 9.67
CA ASP A 335 26.43 -35.74 10.90
C ASP A 335 25.73 -34.65 11.73
N HIS A 336 24.84 -33.87 11.12
CA HIS A 336 24.14 -32.75 11.77
C HIS A 336 22.62 -32.79 11.64
N ASN A 337 22.05 -33.76 10.92
CA ASN A 337 20.60 -33.83 10.63
C ASN A 337 20.06 -32.51 10.03
N ASP A 338 20.87 -31.85 9.19
CA ASP A 338 20.59 -30.53 8.63
C ASP A 338 19.46 -30.61 7.58
N GLN A 339 18.25 -30.18 7.99
CA GLN A 339 17.04 -30.24 7.16
C GLN A 339 17.14 -29.36 5.90
N ASN A 340 17.89 -28.26 5.96
CA ASN A 340 18.08 -27.41 4.80
C ASN A 340 19.00 -28.09 3.78
N ALA A 341 20.10 -28.70 4.24
CA ALA A 341 20.97 -29.49 3.36
C ALA A 341 20.22 -30.67 2.72
N GLN A 342 19.37 -31.35 3.49
CA GLN A 342 18.51 -32.43 3.01
C GLN A 342 17.56 -31.95 1.91
N GLN A 343 16.89 -30.81 2.12
CA GLN A 343 16.01 -30.21 1.13
C GLN A 343 16.76 -29.84 -0.16
N GLN A 344 17.96 -29.27 -0.05
CA GLN A 344 18.80 -28.94 -1.20
C GLN A 344 19.19 -30.20 -2.00
N LEU A 345 19.59 -31.28 -1.32
CA LEU A 345 19.89 -32.57 -1.96
C LEU A 345 18.67 -33.12 -2.68
N TYR A 346 17.49 -33.11 -2.06
CA TYR A 346 16.30 -33.70 -2.65
C TYR A 346 15.76 -32.89 -3.82
N GLN A 347 15.76 -31.57 -3.73
CA GLN A 347 15.43 -30.71 -4.86
C GLN A 347 16.40 -30.94 -6.01
N THR A 348 17.70 -30.95 -5.73
CA THR A 348 18.70 -31.13 -6.78
C THR A 348 18.62 -32.52 -7.42
N ALA A 349 18.42 -33.57 -6.63
CA ALA A 349 18.19 -34.92 -7.12
C ALA A 349 16.91 -34.97 -7.99
N CYS A 350 15.81 -34.37 -7.54
CA CYS A 350 14.51 -34.39 -8.24
C CYS A 350 14.52 -33.63 -9.59
N PHE A 351 15.15 -32.45 -9.63
CA PHE A 351 15.14 -31.55 -10.78
C PHE A 351 16.33 -31.71 -11.74
N CYS A 352 17.08 -32.81 -11.68
CA CYS A 352 18.17 -33.08 -12.62
C CYS A 352 17.62 -33.42 -14.03
N GLN A 353 17.24 -32.39 -14.79
CA GLN A 353 16.72 -32.52 -16.14
C GLN A 353 17.82 -32.84 -17.15
N HIS A 354 17.39 -33.32 -18.33
CA HIS A 354 18.11 -34.10 -19.34
C HIS A 354 19.53 -33.70 -19.80
N ASN A 355 20.14 -32.61 -19.33
CA ASN A 355 21.55 -32.28 -19.62
C ASN A 355 22.27 -31.50 -18.50
N SER A 356 21.65 -31.27 -17.35
CA SER A 356 22.30 -30.60 -16.21
C SER A 356 22.60 -31.62 -15.12
N THR A 357 23.86 -32.05 -15.01
CA THR A 357 24.32 -32.74 -13.80
C THR A 357 24.48 -31.68 -12.73
N ASN A 358 23.52 -31.56 -11.83
CA ASN A 358 23.71 -30.75 -10.63
C ASN A 358 23.96 -31.70 -9.46
N LEU A 359 25.03 -31.46 -8.71
CA LEU A 359 25.57 -32.36 -7.70
C LEU A 359 25.90 -33.77 -8.24
N GLY A 360 26.20 -33.89 -9.54
CA GLY A 360 26.44 -35.17 -10.20
C GLY A 360 25.20 -36.06 -10.37
N PHE A 361 24.01 -35.54 -10.05
CA PHE A 361 22.76 -36.26 -10.32
C PHE A 361 22.37 -36.18 -11.80
N ASN A 362 21.95 -37.30 -12.35
CA ASN A 362 21.19 -37.41 -13.59
C ASN A 362 19.88 -38.14 -13.28
N ALA A 363 18.96 -38.25 -14.24
CA ALA A 363 17.66 -38.86 -14.01
C ALA A 363 17.74 -40.25 -13.33
N LEU A 364 18.71 -41.09 -13.71
CA LEU A 364 18.89 -42.42 -13.11
C LEU A 364 19.48 -42.33 -11.70
N THR A 365 20.54 -41.57 -11.50
CA THR A 365 21.22 -41.49 -10.19
C THR A 365 20.43 -40.68 -9.17
N GLY A 366 19.70 -39.65 -9.60
CA GLY A 366 18.78 -38.88 -8.77
C GLY A 366 17.59 -39.72 -8.31
N ARG A 367 17.02 -40.54 -9.21
CA ARG A 367 15.97 -41.51 -8.86
C ARG A 367 16.47 -42.53 -7.85
N ALA A 368 17.57 -43.21 -8.16
CA ALA A 368 18.14 -44.24 -7.29
C ALA A 368 18.45 -43.69 -5.89
N TYR A 369 19.00 -42.47 -5.82
CA TYR A 369 19.25 -41.79 -4.56
C TYR A 369 17.96 -41.55 -3.75
N LEU A 370 16.91 -40.99 -4.38
CA LEU A 370 15.65 -40.76 -3.67
C LEU A 370 14.95 -42.08 -3.29
N GLU A 371 15.02 -43.13 -4.11
CA GLU A 371 14.46 -44.46 -3.82
C GLU A 371 15.17 -45.12 -2.63
N GLU A 372 16.50 -45.02 -2.56
CA GLU A 372 17.28 -45.49 -1.41
C GLU A 372 16.85 -44.77 -0.12
N ARG A 373 16.74 -43.43 -0.16
CA ARG A 373 16.33 -42.62 0.99
C ARG A 373 14.89 -42.92 1.41
N ALA A 374 13.96 -43.00 0.46
CA ALA A 374 12.57 -43.36 0.74
C ALA A 374 12.45 -44.77 1.35
N GLY A 375 13.31 -45.71 0.94
CA GLY A 375 13.41 -47.05 1.54
C GLY A 375 13.92 -47.06 2.98
N GLN A 376 14.48 -45.94 3.47
CA GLN A 376 14.86 -45.72 4.87
C GLN A 376 13.78 -44.94 5.64
N ASP A 377 12.52 -45.02 5.19
CA ASP A 377 11.35 -44.32 5.74
C ASP A 377 11.44 -42.79 5.69
N ASP A 378 12.29 -42.24 4.83
CA ASP A 378 12.43 -40.80 4.63
C ASP A 378 11.24 -40.22 3.84
N GLN A 379 10.29 -39.65 4.58
CA GLN A 379 9.05 -39.10 4.01
C GLN A 379 9.30 -37.94 3.03
N SER A 380 10.34 -37.13 3.25
CA SER A 380 10.65 -36.02 2.36
C SER A 380 11.22 -36.53 1.02
N ALA A 381 12.06 -37.56 1.03
CA ALA A 381 12.50 -38.23 -0.19
C ALA A 381 11.33 -38.87 -0.94
N GLN A 382 10.43 -39.55 -0.22
CA GLN A 382 9.22 -40.14 -0.80
C GLN A 382 8.30 -39.10 -1.45
N GLN A 383 8.11 -37.95 -0.82
CA GLN A 383 7.33 -36.84 -1.40
C GLN A 383 7.95 -36.34 -2.70
N GLN A 384 9.29 -36.26 -2.76
CA GLN A 384 10.01 -35.83 -3.96
C GLN A 384 9.94 -36.86 -5.08
N LEU A 385 9.97 -38.16 -4.77
CA LEU A 385 9.69 -39.20 -5.77
C LEU A 385 8.26 -39.13 -6.29
N ASN A 386 7.27 -38.92 -5.41
CA ASN A 386 5.88 -38.77 -5.82
C ASN A 386 5.72 -37.54 -6.74
N HIS A 387 6.39 -36.43 -6.43
CA HIS A 387 6.42 -35.24 -7.28
C HIS A 387 7.12 -35.49 -8.62
N ALA A 388 8.26 -36.20 -8.60
CA ALA A 388 8.97 -36.55 -9.82
C ALA A 388 8.12 -37.46 -10.72
N ALA A 389 7.44 -38.45 -10.14
CA ALA A 389 6.52 -39.32 -10.86
C ALA A 389 5.35 -38.53 -11.48
N SER A 390 4.73 -37.61 -10.73
CA SER A 390 3.62 -36.79 -11.23
C SER A 390 4.04 -35.73 -12.25
N SER A 391 5.30 -35.30 -12.22
CA SER A 391 5.87 -34.30 -13.13
C SER A 391 6.68 -34.91 -14.28
N LYS A 392 6.73 -36.25 -14.36
CA LYS A 392 7.50 -37.00 -15.38
C LYS A 392 9.00 -36.66 -15.37
N PHE A 393 9.56 -36.41 -14.18
CA PHE A 393 10.99 -36.25 -13.98
C PHE A 393 11.65 -37.61 -13.69
N LEU A 394 12.98 -37.63 -13.56
CA LEU A 394 13.71 -38.83 -13.11
C LEU A 394 13.47 -40.08 -13.99
N GLY A 395 13.17 -39.87 -15.27
CA GLY A 395 12.88 -40.94 -16.22
C GLY A 395 11.48 -41.55 -16.07
N PHE A 396 10.60 -40.97 -15.27
CA PHE A 396 9.18 -41.31 -15.30
C PHE A 396 8.53 -40.81 -16.58
N ASP A 397 7.69 -41.65 -17.17
CA ASP A 397 6.74 -41.29 -18.22
C ASP A 397 5.31 -41.40 -17.67
N ASP A 398 4.31 -41.21 -18.54
CA ASP A 398 2.90 -41.30 -18.15
C ASP A 398 2.54 -42.64 -17.50
N VAL A 399 3.05 -43.75 -18.05
CA VAL A 399 2.69 -45.10 -17.63
C VAL A 399 3.41 -45.47 -16.33
N SER A 400 4.74 -45.29 -16.30
CA SER A 400 5.58 -45.61 -15.15
C SER A 400 5.33 -44.67 -13.98
N GLY A 401 5.11 -43.37 -14.22
CA GLY A 401 4.78 -42.39 -13.18
C GLY A 401 3.44 -42.69 -12.53
N ARG A 402 2.42 -43.03 -13.34
CA ARG A 402 1.11 -43.44 -12.83
C ARG A 402 1.20 -44.72 -12.02
N SER A 403 1.82 -45.75 -12.58
CA SER A 403 1.91 -47.07 -11.94
C SER A 403 2.67 -47.00 -10.62
N TYR A 404 3.74 -46.18 -10.55
CA TYR A 404 4.45 -45.90 -9.31
C TYR A 404 3.54 -45.24 -8.27
N LEU A 405 2.83 -44.17 -8.63
CA LEU A 405 1.95 -43.46 -7.71
C LEU A 405 0.77 -44.32 -7.25
N GLU A 406 0.19 -45.15 -8.12
CA GLU A 406 -0.89 -46.09 -7.77
C GLU A 406 -0.40 -47.13 -6.75
N ALA A 407 0.80 -47.68 -6.96
CA ALA A 407 1.41 -48.60 -6.00
C ALA A 407 1.60 -47.94 -4.63
N ARG A 408 2.10 -46.70 -4.57
CA ARG A 408 2.26 -45.95 -3.31
C ARG A 408 0.92 -45.59 -2.68
N ALA A 409 -0.04 -45.13 -3.46
CA ALA A 409 -1.39 -44.81 -2.98
C ALA A 409 -2.09 -46.02 -2.37
N SER A 410 -1.87 -47.22 -2.94
CA SER A 410 -2.40 -48.49 -2.40
C SER A 410 -1.78 -48.90 -1.06
N GLN A 411 -0.58 -48.40 -0.77
CA GLN A 411 0.11 -48.56 0.51
C GLN A 411 -0.31 -47.49 1.55
N GLY A 412 -1.26 -46.62 1.20
CA GLY A 412 -1.74 -45.56 2.09
C GLY A 412 -0.94 -44.25 2.03
N ASP A 413 -0.04 -44.09 1.05
CA ASP A 413 0.69 -42.83 0.84
C ASP A 413 -0.28 -41.71 0.39
N GLN A 414 -0.64 -40.83 1.33
CA GLN A 414 -1.58 -39.72 1.09
C GLN A 414 -1.05 -38.71 0.07
N HIS A 415 0.26 -38.49 0.02
CA HIS A 415 0.84 -37.56 -0.95
C HIS A 415 0.73 -38.15 -2.37
N ALA A 416 0.98 -39.44 -2.55
CA ALA A 416 0.78 -40.11 -3.83
C ALA A 416 -0.69 -40.05 -4.28
N GLN A 417 -1.64 -40.27 -3.36
CA GLN A 417 -3.08 -40.14 -3.63
C GLN A 417 -3.43 -38.72 -4.11
N GLN A 418 -2.94 -37.69 -3.44
CA GLN A 418 -3.16 -36.30 -3.84
C GLN A 418 -2.60 -36.00 -5.24
N GLN A 419 -1.39 -36.49 -5.54
CA GLN A 419 -0.77 -36.32 -6.86
C GLN A 419 -1.59 -37.01 -7.98
N LEU A 420 -2.11 -38.21 -7.74
CA LEU A 420 -2.99 -38.90 -8.69
C LEU A 420 -4.32 -38.16 -8.87
N ASN A 421 -4.95 -37.72 -7.77
CA ASN A 421 -6.21 -36.98 -7.82
C ASN A 421 -6.03 -35.67 -8.61
N GLN A 422 -4.91 -34.97 -8.40
CA GLN A 422 -4.56 -33.76 -9.14
C GLN A 422 -4.30 -34.04 -10.63
N ALA A 423 -3.56 -35.10 -10.96
CA ALA A 423 -3.32 -35.49 -12.35
C ALA A 423 -4.62 -35.87 -13.08
N ALA A 424 -5.51 -36.60 -12.41
CA ALA A 424 -6.83 -36.95 -12.94
C ALA A 424 -7.69 -35.70 -13.19
N TYR A 425 -7.69 -34.74 -12.27
CA TYR A 425 -8.42 -33.46 -12.40
C TYR A 425 -7.94 -32.63 -13.60
N PHE A 426 -6.62 -32.41 -13.73
CA PHE A 426 -6.05 -31.57 -14.79
C PHE A 426 -5.91 -32.27 -16.15
N SER A 427 -6.41 -33.50 -16.28
CA SER A 427 -6.27 -34.37 -17.47
C SER A 427 -6.80 -33.79 -18.78
N GLN A 428 -7.68 -32.78 -18.73
CA GLN A 428 -8.20 -32.11 -19.92
C GLN A 428 -7.23 -31.08 -20.54
N HIS A 429 -6.36 -30.49 -19.72
CA HIS A 429 -5.45 -29.42 -20.17
C HIS A 429 -4.06 -29.95 -20.43
N ASN A 430 -3.64 -30.93 -19.64
CA ASN A 430 -2.38 -31.64 -19.81
C ASN A 430 -2.67 -33.12 -19.61
N SER A 431 -2.33 -33.95 -20.60
CA SER A 431 -2.33 -35.40 -20.43
C SER A 431 -1.25 -35.77 -19.41
N ASN A 432 -1.58 -35.68 -18.14
CA ASN A 432 -0.71 -36.01 -17.05
C ASN A 432 -1.02 -37.43 -16.57
N LEU A 433 0.00 -38.26 -16.46
CA LEU A 433 -0.10 -39.65 -16.06
C LEU A 433 -1.04 -40.48 -16.96
N GLY A 434 -1.15 -40.11 -18.23
CA GLY A 434 -2.00 -40.79 -19.20
C GLY A 434 -3.51 -40.65 -18.96
N PHE A 435 -3.94 -39.79 -18.03
CA PHE A 435 -5.36 -39.50 -17.87
C PHE A 435 -5.87 -38.63 -19.03
N ASN A 436 -7.09 -38.93 -19.48
CA ASN A 436 -7.96 -38.03 -20.22
C ASN A 436 -9.24 -37.75 -19.41
N ALA A 437 -10.14 -36.91 -19.94
CA ALA A 437 -11.38 -36.53 -19.26
C ALA A 437 -12.21 -37.73 -18.75
N VAL A 438 -12.35 -38.79 -19.57
CA VAL A 438 -13.15 -39.97 -19.25
C VAL A 438 -12.47 -40.81 -18.18
N THR A 439 -11.18 -41.12 -18.36
CA THR A 439 -10.43 -41.96 -17.41
C THR A 439 -10.15 -41.24 -16.10
N GLY A 440 -9.93 -39.92 -16.15
CA GLY A 440 -9.72 -39.08 -14.97
C GLY A 440 -10.97 -38.98 -14.12
N ARG A 441 -12.14 -38.79 -14.75
CA ARG A 441 -13.43 -38.87 -14.06
C ARG A 441 -13.65 -40.22 -13.40
N ALA A 442 -13.53 -41.30 -14.17
CA ALA A 442 -13.76 -42.66 -13.69
C ALA A 442 -12.86 -42.99 -12.48
N TYR A 443 -11.59 -42.59 -12.56
CA TYR A 443 -10.65 -42.74 -11.44
C TYR A 443 -11.10 -41.99 -10.18
N LEU A 444 -11.51 -40.71 -10.30
CA LEU A 444 -11.97 -39.94 -9.13
C LEU A 444 -13.26 -40.54 -8.54
N GLU A 445 -14.21 -40.98 -9.37
CA GLU A 445 -15.45 -41.62 -8.94
C GLU A 445 -15.18 -42.94 -8.19
N GLU A 446 -14.26 -43.78 -8.71
CA GLU A 446 -13.81 -45.01 -8.05
C GLU A 446 -13.20 -44.71 -6.67
N ARG A 447 -12.31 -43.70 -6.59
CA ARG A 447 -11.66 -43.30 -5.32
C ARG A 447 -12.65 -42.85 -4.26
N ILE A 448 -13.69 -42.10 -4.66
CA ILE A 448 -14.76 -41.68 -3.76
C ILE A 448 -15.55 -42.88 -3.26
N LYS A 449 -15.94 -43.76 -4.19
CA LYS A 449 -16.80 -44.91 -3.88
C LYS A 449 -16.09 -45.95 -3.01
N ASP A 450 -14.87 -46.31 -3.36
CA ASP A 450 -14.19 -47.48 -2.80
C ASP A 450 -13.28 -47.09 -1.61
N HIS A 451 -12.90 -45.81 -1.49
CA HIS A 451 -11.97 -45.34 -0.46
C HIS A 451 -12.45 -44.13 0.34
N ALA A 452 -13.65 -43.60 0.07
CA ALA A 452 -14.16 -42.38 0.71
C ALA A 452 -13.18 -41.20 0.63
N ASP A 453 -12.42 -41.11 -0.48
CA ASP A 453 -11.34 -40.15 -0.67
C ASP A 453 -11.88 -38.71 -0.80
N GLN A 454 -11.75 -37.94 0.27
CA GLN A 454 -12.22 -36.55 0.35
C GLN A 454 -11.47 -35.61 -0.61
N SER A 455 -10.21 -35.92 -0.93
CA SER A 455 -9.46 -35.15 -1.91
C SER A 455 -10.01 -35.39 -3.30
N ALA A 456 -10.29 -36.64 -3.66
CA ALA A 456 -10.93 -36.99 -4.93
C ALA A 456 -12.32 -36.36 -5.04
N GLN A 457 -13.12 -36.41 -3.96
CA GLN A 457 -14.43 -35.76 -3.89
C GLN A 457 -14.35 -34.26 -4.18
N ARG A 458 -13.39 -33.58 -3.55
CA ARG A 458 -13.17 -32.16 -3.78
C ARG A 458 -12.85 -31.88 -5.24
N GLN A 459 -11.94 -32.65 -5.83
CA GLN A 459 -11.53 -32.46 -7.23
C GLN A 459 -12.68 -32.68 -8.21
N ILE A 460 -13.50 -33.72 -8.03
CA ILE A 460 -14.63 -33.97 -8.94
C ILE A 460 -15.75 -32.93 -8.78
N ASN A 461 -16.01 -32.44 -7.57
CA ASN A 461 -16.96 -31.35 -7.32
C ASN A 461 -16.53 -30.07 -8.08
N TRP A 462 -15.24 -29.73 -8.01
CA TRP A 462 -14.68 -28.62 -8.77
C TRP A 462 -14.68 -28.88 -10.29
N ALA A 463 -14.43 -30.11 -10.72
CA ALA A 463 -14.52 -30.46 -12.13
C ALA A 463 -15.95 -30.27 -12.64
N ALA A 464 -16.95 -30.70 -11.87
CA ALA A 464 -18.35 -30.52 -12.20
C ALA A 464 -18.72 -29.04 -12.32
N SER A 465 -18.36 -28.19 -11.34
CA SER A 465 -18.66 -26.75 -11.39
C SER A 465 -17.97 -26.02 -12.56
N SER A 466 -16.80 -26.51 -12.96
CA SER A 466 -15.96 -25.94 -14.02
C SER A 466 -16.24 -26.53 -15.41
N LYS A 467 -17.22 -27.43 -15.55
CA LYS A 467 -17.52 -28.18 -16.80
C LYS A 467 -16.32 -28.97 -17.34
N GLN A 468 -15.51 -29.50 -16.43
CA GLN A 468 -14.36 -30.33 -16.74
C GLN A 468 -14.69 -31.82 -16.65
N LEU A 469 -13.74 -32.69 -16.98
CA LEU A 469 -13.87 -34.15 -16.94
C LEU A 469 -15.14 -34.71 -17.63
N GLY A 470 -15.57 -34.05 -18.72
CA GLY A 470 -16.76 -34.43 -19.48
C GLY A 470 -18.09 -33.94 -18.90
N PHE A 471 -18.08 -33.15 -17.83
CA PHE A 471 -19.27 -32.45 -17.36
C PHE A 471 -19.67 -31.32 -18.32
N ASN A 472 -20.97 -31.20 -18.56
CA ASN A 472 -21.59 -30.02 -19.16
C ASN A 472 -22.54 -29.35 -18.15
N ASP A 473 -23.28 -28.31 -18.56
CA ASP A 473 -24.20 -27.58 -17.70
C ASP A 473 -25.21 -28.47 -16.98
N VAL A 474 -25.83 -29.39 -17.72
CA VAL A 474 -26.87 -30.28 -17.21
C VAL A 474 -26.26 -31.32 -16.27
N THR A 475 -25.22 -32.01 -16.72
CA THR A 475 -24.63 -33.12 -15.97
C THR A 475 -23.84 -32.66 -14.75
N GLY A 476 -23.15 -31.51 -14.84
CA GLY A 476 -22.38 -30.95 -13.74
C GLY A 476 -23.28 -30.44 -12.62
N ARG A 477 -24.39 -29.78 -12.99
CA ARG A 477 -25.40 -29.36 -12.02
C ARG A 477 -26.09 -30.55 -11.37
N ALA A 478 -26.58 -31.50 -12.17
CA ALA A 478 -27.24 -32.70 -11.64
C ALA A 478 -26.34 -33.47 -10.66
N TYR A 479 -25.05 -33.61 -11.00
CA TYR A 479 -24.06 -34.21 -10.12
C TYR A 479 -23.94 -33.46 -8.78
N LEU A 480 -23.74 -32.15 -8.80
CA LEU A 480 -23.60 -31.37 -7.57
C LEU A 480 -24.89 -31.37 -6.74
N ASP A 481 -26.06 -31.28 -7.38
CA ASP A 481 -27.36 -31.37 -6.71
C ASP A 481 -27.54 -32.73 -6.01
N GLU A 482 -27.18 -33.85 -6.67
CA GLU A 482 -27.18 -35.20 -6.07
C GLU A 482 -26.25 -35.26 -4.86
N ARG A 483 -25.01 -34.75 -4.99
CA ARG A 483 -24.03 -34.73 -3.88
C ARG A 483 -24.54 -33.93 -2.67
N ILE A 484 -25.22 -32.82 -2.90
CA ILE A 484 -25.80 -32.00 -1.83
C ILE A 484 -27.01 -32.72 -1.21
N GLY A 485 -27.93 -33.24 -2.02
CA GLY A 485 -29.18 -33.84 -1.55
C GLY A 485 -28.97 -35.19 -0.84
N ASP A 486 -28.19 -36.08 -1.44
CA ASP A 486 -28.10 -37.47 -0.99
C ASP A 486 -26.96 -37.67 0.03
N TYR A 487 -25.92 -36.83 -0.02
CA TYR A 487 -24.72 -36.99 0.80
C TYR A 487 -24.42 -35.80 1.72
N ASN A 488 -25.21 -34.72 1.65
CA ASN A 488 -24.96 -33.48 2.41
C ASN A 488 -23.51 -32.96 2.23
N ASP A 489 -22.99 -33.06 1.00
CA ASP A 489 -21.60 -32.71 0.66
C ASP A 489 -21.42 -31.19 0.64
N GLN A 490 -20.85 -30.65 1.73
CA GLN A 490 -20.57 -29.21 1.87
C GLN A 490 -19.65 -28.68 0.77
N ASN A 491 -18.70 -29.50 0.28
CA ASN A 491 -17.82 -29.07 -0.77
C ASN A 491 -18.54 -29.00 -2.13
N ALA A 492 -19.48 -29.91 -2.40
CA ALA A 492 -20.34 -29.81 -3.57
C ALA A 492 -21.21 -28.55 -3.51
N GLN A 493 -21.72 -28.20 -2.33
CA GLN A 493 -22.44 -26.94 -2.09
C GLN A 493 -21.58 -25.70 -2.37
N GLU A 494 -20.32 -25.68 -1.93
CA GLU A 494 -19.37 -24.61 -2.25
C GLU A 494 -19.08 -24.52 -3.76
N ALA A 495 -18.83 -25.67 -4.41
CA ALA A 495 -18.56 -25.73 -5.84
C ALA A 495 -19.76 -25.23 -6.68
N LEU A 496 -20.99 -25.60 -6.28
CA LEU A 496 -22.21 -25.13 -6.94
C LEU A 496 -22.43 -23.63 -6.74
N ASN A 497 -22.18 -23.12 -5.53
CA ASN A 497 -22.23 -21.69 -5.25
C ASN A 497 -21.21 -20.92 -6.10
N CYS A 498 -20.01 -21.46 -6.29
CA CYS A 498 -19.01 -20.88 -7.20
C CYS A 498 -19.50 -20.88 -8.65
N ALA A 499 -20.10 -21.98 -9.12
CA ALA A 499 -20.67 -22.05 -10.46
C ALA A 499 -21.76 -20.97 -10.67
N ILE A 500 -22.64 -20.77 -9.69
CA ILE A 500 -23.69 -19.75 -9.75
C ILE A 500 -23.10 -18.34 -9.91
N LEU A 501 -22.12 -18.00 -9.09
CA LEU A 501 -21.55 -16.66 -9.08
C LEU A 501 -20.62 -16.37 -10.27
N THR A 502 -20.10 -17.41 -10.91
CA THR A 502 -19.27 -17.31 -12.13
C THR A 502 -20.10 -17.43 -13.42
N GLY A 503 -21.42 -17.64 -13.32
CA GLY A 503 -22.28 -17.88 -14.48
C GLY A 503 -22.00 -19.20 -15.20
N SER A 504 -21.44 -20.18 -14.49
CA SER A 504 -21.25 -21.55 -15.00
C SER A 504 -22.54 -22.37 -14.83
N LEU A 505 -22.54 -23.61 -15.33
CA LEU A 505 -23.66 -24.55 -15.22
C LEU A 505 -25.04 -24.04 -15.68
N GLY A 506 -25.03 -23.16 -16.69
CA GLY A 506 -26.24 -22.54 -17.23
C GLY A 506 -26.83 -21.43 -16.35
N PHE A 507 -26.15 -21.04 -15.27
CA PHE A 507 -26.57 -19.91 -14.45
C PHE A 507 -26.24 -18.58 -15.13
N ASN A 508 -27.17 -17.64 -14.99
CA ASN A 508 -26.98 -16.22 -15.18
C ASN A 508 -27.44 -15.51 -13.91
N ASP A 509 -27.28 -14.18 -13.85
CA ASP A 509 -27.66 -13.39 -12.68
C ASP A 509 -29.08 -13.71 -12.16
N VAL A 510 -30.07 -13.79 -13.06
CA VAL A 510 -31.47 -14.03 -12.71
C VAL A 510 -31.69 -15.45 -12.19
N THR A 511 -31.21 -16.44 -12.94
CA THR A 511 -31.42 -17.87 -12.61
C THR A 511 -30.57 -18.30 -11.42
N GLY A 512 -29.36 -17.77 -11.29
CA GLY A 512 -28.47 -17.98 -10.16
C GLY A 512 -29.04 -17.41 -8.86
N ARG A 513 -29.55 -16.17 -8.90
CA ARG A 513 -30.25 -15.56 -7.78
C ARG A 513 -31.46 -16.38 -7.35
N ALA A 514 -32.36 -16.67 -8.29
CA ALA A 514 -33.59 -17.42 -8.00
C ALA A 514 -33.29 -18.78 -7.36
N TYR A 515 -32.25 -19.46 -7.85
CA TYR A 515 -31.83 -20.76 -7.32
C TYR A 515 -31.27 -20.65 -5.88
N LEU A 516 -30.42 -19.66 -5.59
CA LEU A 516 -29.94 -19.43 -4.22
C LEU A 516 -31.09 -19.01 -3.29
N GLU A 517 -32.04 -18.19 -3.75
CA GLU A 517 -33.20 -17.77 -2.97
C GLU A 517 -34.11 -18.96 -2.63
N GLU A 518 -34.27 -19.91 -3.54
CA GLU A 518 -34.97 -21.18 -3.27
C GLU A 518 -34.27 -22.01 -2.20
N ARG A 519 -32.95 -22.21 -2.32
CA ARG A 519 -32.16 -22.93 -1.32
C ARG A 519 -32.22 -22.27 0.06
N ALA A 520 -32.03 -20.96 0.10
CA ALA A 520 -32.09 -20.19 1.34
C ALA A 520 -33.47 -20.28 2.01
N ARG A 521 -34.57 -20.25 1.23
CA ARG A 521 -35.94 -20.49 1.73
C ARG A 521 -36.12 -21.88 2.31
N ASN A 522 -35.39 -22.87 1.80
CA ASN A 522 -35.38 -24.24 2.33
C ASN A 522 -34.41 -24.43 3.51
N GLY A 523 -33.85 -23.34 4.06
CA GLY A 523 -33.00 -23.37 5.26
C GLY A 523 -31.50 -23.48 4.97
N ASP A 524 -31.07 -23.37 3.71
CA ASP A 524 -29.65 -23.40 3.36
C ASP A 524 -28.94 -22.09 3.75
N GLN A 525 -28.24 -22.13 4.89
CA GLN A 525 -27.49 -20.98 5.41
C GLN A 525 -26.36 -20.53 4.47
N HIS A 526 -25.70 -21.44 3.74
CA HIS A 526 -24.63 -21.06 2.83
C HIS A 526 -25.17 -20.30 1.62
N ALA A 527 -26.31 -20.73 1.07
CA ALA A 527 -26.98 -20.01 0.00
C ALA A 527 -27.40 -18.61 0.46
N GLN A 528 -27.90 -18.48 1.69
CA GLN A 528 -28.22 -17.19 2.29
C GLN A 528 -26.98 -16.28 2.43
N THR A 529 -25.87 -16.80 2.96
CA THR A 529 -24.61 -16.03 3.05
C THR A 529 -24.12 -15.58 1.68
N ARG A 530 -24.25 -16.41 0.63
CA ARG A 530 -23.87 -16.02 -0.73
C ARG A 530 -24.77 -14.93 -1.32
N LEU A 531 -26.08 -14.99 -1.06
CA LEU A 531 -27.00 -13.91 -1.46
C LEU A 531 -26.66 -12.60 -0.76
N ASN A 532 -26.38 -12.64 0.54
CA ASN A 532 -25.96 -11.47 1.31
C ASN A 532 -24.62 -10.90 0.78
N GLN A 533 -23.66 -11.75 0.43
CA GLN A 533 -22.39 -11.35 -0.19
C GLN A 533 -22.58 -10.68 -1.55
N ALA A 534 -23.44 -11.25 -2.41
CA ALA A 534 -23.77 -10.68 -3.70
C ALA A 534 -24.48 -9.33 -3.57
N ALA A 535 -25.43 -9.24 -2.65
CA ALA A 535 -26.16 -7.99 -2.35
C ALA A 535 -25.24 -6.90 -1.80
N SER A 536 -24.23 -7.25 -0.99
CA SER A 536 -23.29 -6.27 -0.41
C SER A 536 -22.18 -5.82 -1.37
N LYS A 537 -22.07 -6.41 -2.57
CA LYS A 537 -21.03 -6.12 -3.59
C LYS A 537 -19.57 -6.23 -3.11
N HIS A 538 -19.34 -6.85 -1.95
CA HIS A 538 -18.02 -7.12 -1.38
C HIS A 538 -17.70 -8.60 -1.57
N ILE A 539 -17.40 -9.01 -2.81
CA ILE A 539 -16.99 -10.38 -3.09
C ILE A 539 -15.48 -10.40 -3.30
N PHE A 540 -14.74 -10.54 -2.20
CA PHE A 540 -13.36 -11.03 -2.25
C PHE A 540 -13.39 -12.49 -1.79
N LEU A 541 -13.44 -13.42 -2.73
CA LEU A 541 -13.29 -14.84 -2.44
C LEU A 541 -11.96 -15.30 -3.03
N ARG A 542 -11.24 -16.10 -2.23
CA ARG A 542 -10.11 -16.87 -2.73
C ARG A 542 -10.64 -18.15 -3.34
N ASP A 543 -10.08 -18.56 -4.47
CA ASP A 543 -10.28 -19.91 -4.97
C ASP A 543 -9.68 -20.94 -3.98
N PRO A 544 -9.91 -22.26 -4.16
CA PRO A 544 -9.31 -23.30 -3.32
C PRO A 544 -7.78 -23.30 -3.29
N HIS A 545 -7.15 -22.64 -4.26
CA HIS A 545 -5.70 -22.51 -4.39
C HIS A 545 -5.17 -21.21 -3.73
N GLY A 546 -6.04 -20.42 -3.10
CA GLY A 546 -5.69 -19.18 -2.41
C GLY A 546 -5.56 -17.96 -3.33
N ASN A 547 -5.83 -18.11 -4.63
CA ASN A 547 -5.76 -17.01 -5.59
C ASN A 547 -7.00 -16.12 -5.47
N MET A 548 -6.76 -14.82 -5.47
CA MET A 548 -7.80 -13.80 -5.49
C MET A 548 -8.26 -13.59 -6.93
N TYR A 549 -9.43 -14.10 -7.31
CA TYR A 549 -9.98 -13.94 -8.66
C TYR A 549 -11.18 -12.96 -8.69
N ILE A 550 -11.11 -12.07 -9.70
CA ILE A 550 -12.13 -11.36 -10.53
C ILE A 550 -13.47 -10.97 -9.90
N GLN A 551 -13.95 -9.77 -10.22
CA GLN A 551 -15.31 -9.25 -10.00
C GLN A 551 -16.41 -10.30 -10.28
N TRP A 552 -16.96 -10.88 -9.21
CA TRP A 552 -18.00 -11.92 -9.24
C TRP A 552 -19.35 -11.31 -9.68
N SER A 553 -20.25 -12.12 -10.24
CA SER A 553 -21.61 -11.67 -10.58
C SER A 553 -22.28 -11.09 -9.34
N SER A 554 -22.89 -9.91 -9.49
CA SER A 554 -23.74 -9.33 -8.44
C SER A 554 -25.09 -10.05 -8.34
N LEU A 555 -25.31 -11.12 -9.11
CA LEU A 555 -26.61 -11.81 -9.22
C LEU A 555 -27.75 -10.85 -9.55
N GLY A 556 -27.44 -9.82 -10.35
CA GLY A 556 -28.37 -8.78 -10.74
C GLY A 556 -28.68 -7.76 -9.65
N PHE A 557 -27.99 -7.78 -8.50
CA PHE A 557 -28.11 -6.72 -7.50
C PHE A 557 -27.41 -5.44 -7.98
N ASP A 558 -28.18 -4.36 -8.05
CA ASP A 558 -27.68 -2.98 -8.03
C ASP A 558 -27.56 -2.47 -6.58
N ASP A 559 -27.16 -1.21 -6.38
CA ASP A 559 -26.98 -0.69 -5.01
C ASP A 559 -28.31 -0.68 -4.23
N ALA A 560 -29.38 -0.24 -4.88
CA ALA A 560 -30.69 -0.10 -4.25
C ALA A 560 -31.32 -1.46 -3.93
N SER A 561 -31.29 -2.39 -4.87
CA SER A 561 -31.84 -3.74 -4.70
C SER A 561 -30.99 -4.61 -3.77
N GLY A 562 -29.66 -4.40 -3.74
CA GLY A 562 -28.77 -5.05 -2.79
C GLY A 562 -29.04 -4.59 -1.35
N ASP A 563 -29.06 -3.28 -1.12
CA ASP A 563 -29.36 -2.72 0.21
C ASP A 563 -30.78 -3.11 0.66
N ALA A 564 -31.78 -3.02 -0.22
CA ALA A 564 -33.15 -3.43 0.11
C ALA A 564 -33.25 -4.93 0.49
N TYR A 565 -32.53 -5.80 -0.21
CA TYR A 565 -32.47 -7.22 0.11
C TYR A 565 -31.85 -7.45 1.49
N LEU A 566 -30.69 -6.84 1.75
CA LEU A 566 -30.03 -6.97 3.05
C LEU A 566 -30.90 -6.44 4.20
N GLU A 567 -31.62 -5.33 3.99
CA GLU A 567 -32.54 -4.78 5.00
C GLU A 567 -33.70 -5.74 5.31
N GLU A 568 -34.27 -6.37 4.28
CA GLU A 568 -35.32 -7.37 4.47
C GLU A 568 -34.80 -8.55 5.30
N ARG A 569 -33.62 -9.08 4.97
CA ARG A 569 -33.01 -10.20 5.69
C ARG A 569 -32.62 -9.84 7.12
N ALA A 570 -32.07 -8.64 7.32
CA ALA A 570 -31.72 -8.14 8.64
C ALA A 570 -32.95 -8.01 9.56
N LYS A 571 -34.11 -7.60 9.02
CA LYS A 571 -35.40 -7.56 9.75
C LYS A 571 -35.90 -8.95 10.14
N LEU A 572 -35.54 -9.97 9.37
CA LEU A 572 -35.81 -11.37 9.67
C LEU A 572 -34.80 -12.00 10.66
N GLY A 573 -33.84 -11.22 11.16
CA GLY A 573 -32.85 -11.68 12.15
C GLY A 573 -31.61 -12.31 11.54
N ASP A 574 -31.35 -12.16 10.24
CA ASP A 574 -30.11 -12.61 9.61
C ASP A 574 -28.92 -11.75 10.06
N GLN A 575 -28.05 -12.34 10.88
CA GLN A 575 -26.89 -11.65 11.46
C GLN A 575 -25.84 -11.24 10.42
N ASP A 576 -25.63 -12.04 9.37
CA ASP A 576 -24.68 -11.70 8.30
C ASP A 576 -25.19 -10.51 7.48
N ALA A 577 -26.51 -10.44 7.23
CA ALA A 577 -27.11 -9.27 6.60
C ALA A 577 -26.99 -8.00 7.47
N GLN A 578 -27.24 -8.11 8.79
CA GLN A 578 -27.07 -7.00 9.74
C GLN A 578 -25.64 -6.46 9.76
N HIS A 579 -24.65 -7.36 9.82
CA HIS A 579 -23.23 -7.00 9.80
C HIS A 579 -22.81 -6.34 8.47
N ARG A 580 -23.35 -6.78 7.34
CA ARG A 580 -23.07 -6.15 6.03
C ARG A 580 -23.67 -4.75 5.90
N LEU A 581 -24.83 -4.50 6.50
CA LEU A 581 -25.47 -3.18 6.53
C LEU A 581 -24.78 -2.19 7.47
N SER A 582 -24.19 -2.65 8.57
CA SER A 582 -23.56 -1.77 9.58
C SER A 582 -22.31 -1.04 9.08
N GLY A 583 -21.80 -1.38 7.90
CA GLY A 583 -20.68 -0.67 7.26
C GLY A 583 -19.30 -1.03 7.81
N GLU A 584 -19.19 -1.86 8.85
CA GLU A 584 -17.91 -2.40 9.33
C GLU A 584 -17.20 -3.23 8.24
N ALA A 585 -17.94 -3.73 7.24
CA ALA A 585 -17.40 -4.40 6.06
C ALA A 585 -17.08 -3.46 4.86
N ARG A 586 -17.51 -2.19 4.89
CA ARG A 586 -17.34 -1.24 3.76
C ARG A 586 -15.95 -0.59 3.75
N GLU A 587 -15.24 -0.57 4.87
CA GLU A 587 -13.86 -0.08 4.97
C GLU A 587 -12.84 -1.21 4.81
N CYS A 588 -12.56 -1.60 3.57
CA CYS A 588 -11.37 -2.41 3.27
C CYS A 588 -10.11 -1.53 3.38
N PRO A 589 -9.15 -1.81 4.28
CA PRO A 589 -7.90 -1.04 4.38
C PRO A 589 -6.96 -1.22 3.17
N PHE A 590 -7.24 -2.16 2.28
CA PHE A 590 -6.29 -2.68 1.29
C PHE A 590 -6.39 -2.10 -0.12
N THR A 591 -7.27 -1.12 -0.37
CA THR A 591 -7.44 -0.55 -1.73
C THR A 591 -6.64 0.72 -1.99
N SER A 592 -5.75 1.17 -1.09
CA SER A 592 -4.82 2.25 -1.44
C SER A 592 -3.70 1.71 -2.34
N SER A 593 -3.78 2.02 -3.63
CA SER A 593 -2.78 1.68 -4.66
C SER A 593 -1.47 2.46 -4.53
N ASN A 594 -1.07 2.84 -3.31
CA ASN A 594 0.11 3.64 -3.04
C ASN A 594 1.00 2.96 -1.99
N PRO A 595 1.98 2.12 -2.41
CA PRO A 595 2.90 1.43 -1.50
C PRO A 595 3.70 2.38 -0.57
N SER A 596 3.74 3.67 -0.91
CA SER A 596 4.34 4.73 -0.10
C SER A 596 3.58 5.02 1.21
N ALA A 597 2.27 4.80 1.25
CA ALA A 597 1.45 5.02 2.44
C ALA A 597 1.60 3.89 3.47
N ALA A 598 1.73 2.65 3.00
CA ALA A 598 2.00 1.48 3.84
C ALA A 598 3.40 1.56 4.47
N LEU A 599 4.43 1.92 3.69
CA LEU A 599 5.79 2.14 4.20
C LEU A 599 5.85 3.28 5.24
N PHE A 600 5.08 4.35 5.05
CA PHE A 600 4.97 5.42 6.04
C PHE A 600 4.28 4.94 7.34
N PHE A 601 3.25 4.10 7.23
CA PHE A 601 2.53 3.55 8.39
C PHE A 601 3.40 2.58 9.22
N TYR A 602 4.15 1.69 8.55
CA TYR A 602 5.08 0.77 9.23
C TYR A 602 6.30 1.48 9.83
N PHE A 603 6.84 2.49 9.12
CA PHE A 603 7.91 3.33 9.65
C PHE A 603 7.44 4.18 10.85
N TYR A 604 6.21 4.71 10.80
CA TYR A 604 5.61 5.49 11.88
C TYR A 604 5.39 4.66 13.15
N ASN A 605 4.89 3.42 13.03
CA ASN A 605 4.65 2.53 14.17
C ASN A 605 5.96 2.03 14.82
N ALA A 606 6.99 1.76 14.01
CA ALA A 606 8.33 1.40 14.51
C ALA A 606 9.02 2.55 15.27
N VAL A 607 8.75 3.80 14.89
CA VAL A 607 9.37 5.00 15.49
C VAL A 607 8.61 5.53 16.71
N THR A 608 7.31 5.22 16.84
CA THR A 608 6.46 5.78 17.91
C THR A 608 6.18 4.81 19.06
N GLY A 609 6.65 3.56 18.99
CA GLY A 609 6.54 2.58 20.09
C GLY A 609 5.11 2.14 20.39
N PHE A 610 4.24 2.10 19.38
CA PHE A 610 2.86 1.62 19.53
C PHE A 610 2.86 0.09 19.61
N VAL A 611 2.76 -0.46 20.81
CA VAL A 611 2.34 -1.86 21.04
C VAL A 611 0.82 -1.86 21.02
N SER A 612 0.19 -2.65 20.14
CA SER A 612 -1.23 -2.94 20.32
C SER A 612 -1.36 -3.80 21.59
N GLU A 613 -2.10 -3.31 22.58
CA GLU A 613 -2.59 -4.17 23.64
C GLU A 613 -3.59 -5.16 23.01
N ASP A 614 -3.07 -6.31 22.59
CA ASP A 614 -3.92 -7.46 22.32
C ASP A 614 -4.34 -8.08 23.65
N HIS A 615 -5.64 -8.40 23.71
CA HIS A 615 -6.22 -9.30 24.68
C HIS A 615 -5.57 -10.69 24.58
N THR A 616 -4.53 -10.91 25.36
CA THR A 616 -4.10 -12.25 25.77
C THR A 616 -4.19 -12.36 27.28
N ASN A 617 -5.35 -12.81 27.76
CA ASN A 617 -5.48 -13.65 28.95
C ASN A 617 -6.89 -14.24 28.99
N GLN A 618 -7.10 -15.30 28.20
CA GLN A 618 -7.95 -16.44 28.51
C GLN A 618 -7.59 -17.60 27.56
N HIS A 619 -6.52 -18.33 27.93
CA HIS A 619 -6.50 -19.79 28.06
C HIS A 619 -5.20 -20.22 28.74
#